data_AF-A0A9D8V539-F1
#
_entry.id   AF-A0A9D8V539-F1
#
_cell.length_a   1.000
_cell.length_b   1.000
_cell.length_c   1.000
_cell.angle_alpha   90.00
_cell.angle_beta   90.00
_cell.angle_gamma   90.00
#
_symmetry.space_group_name_H-M   'P 1'
#
loop_
_entity.id
_entity.type
_entity.pdbx_description
1 polymer ?
#
loop_
_entity_poly.entity_id
_entity_poly.type
_entity_poly.pdbx_seq_one_letter_code
_entity_poly.pdbx_strand_id
1 'polypeptide(L)'
;MSMTHPFDPDSLYELTEDGNIRITKDGKTGLFTGEGIHLEGEIREADPQLCNWISNVPDPDSQMTTSRIAGRDDSGKSAGAHASHLNA
;
A
#
# COMPACT_ATOMS: atom_id res chain seq x y z
N MET A 1 4.66 -5.20 7.44
CA MET A 1 5.72 -4.17 7.53
C MET A 1 5.24 -3.08 8.47
N SER A 2 6.08 -2.58 9.37
CA SER A 2 5.72 -1.51 10.30
C SER A 2 6.85 -0.49 10.43
N MET A 3 6.52 0.80 10.48
CA MET A 3 7.49 1.87 10.61
C MET A 3 6.93 3.03 11.41
N THR A 4 7.79 3.68 12.20
CA THR A 4 7.45 4.88 12.96
C THR A 4 7.74 6.14 12.14
N HIS A 5 6.90 7.17 12.28
CA HIS A 5 7.09 8.41 11.55
C HIS A 5 8.40 9.14 12.00
N PRO A 6 9.26 9.57 11.07
CA PRO A 6 10.60 10.09 11.40
C PRO A 6 10.59 11.41 12.18
N PHE A 7 9.51 12.19 12.06
CA PHE A 7 9.32 13.45 12.79
C PHE A 7 8.33 13.33 13.96
N ASP A 8 7.67 12.17 14.10
CA ASP A 8 6.65 11.94 15.13
C ASP A 8 6.78 10.50 15.64
N PRO A 9 7.67 10.26 16.63
CA PRO A 9 8.01 8.91 17.08
C PRO A 9 6.83 8.18 17.76
N ASP A 10 5.77 8.89 18.11
CA ASP A 10 4.56 8.33 18.71
C ASP A 10 3.55 7.81 17.66
N SER A 11 3.76 8.13 16.38
CA SER A 11 2.95 7.63 15.27
C SER A 11 3.56 6.37 14.65
N LEU A 12 2.91 5.23 14.88
CA LEU A 12 3.25 3.94 14.29
C LEU A 12 2.37 3.67 13.08
N TYR A 13 2.98 3.29 11.95
CA TYR A 13 2.29 2.91 10.73
C TYR A 13 2.53 1.42 10.46
N GLU A 14 1.47 0.66 10.27
CA GLU A 14 1.51 -0.79 10.07
C GLU A 14 0.73 -1.18 8.82
N LEU A 15 1.36 -1.91 7.90
CA LEU A 15 0.69 -2.50 6.74
C LEU A 15 -0.11 -3.73 7.20
N THR A 16 -1.42 -3.71 6.96
CA THR A 16 -2.32 -4.85 7.18
C THR A 16 -2.26 -5.84 6.02
N GLU A 17 -2.82 -7.03 6.24
CA GLU A 17 -2.85 -8.09 5.23
C GLU A 17 -3.71 -7.73 4.00
N ASP A 18 -4.72 -6.87 4.20
CA ASP A 18 -5.58 -6.33 3.13
C ASP A 18 -4.89 -5.26 2.25
N GLY A 19 -3.67 -4.84 2.60
CA GLY A 19 -2.96 -3.76 1.91
C GLY A 19 -3.34 -2.35 2.40
N ASN A 20 -3.99 -2.27 3.56
CA ASN A 20 -4.33 -1.03 4.24
C ASN A 20 -3.26 -0.68 5.27
N ILE A 21 -3.28 0.56 5.73
CA ILE A 21 -2.30 1.07 6.69
C ILE A 21 -3.02 1.47 7.95
N ARG A 22 -2.72 0.75 9.02
CA ARG A 22 -3.17 1.09 10.37
C ARG A 22 -2.16 2.04 10.99
N ILE A 23 -2.64 3.21 11.38
CA ILE A 23 -1.87 4.20 12.11
C ILE A 23 -2.30 4.16 13.56
N THR A 24 -1.34 4.08 14.48
CA THR A 24 -1.58 4.18 15.92
C THR A 24 -0.79 5.36 16.45
N LYS A 25 -1.46 6.29 17.12
CA LYS A 25 -0.86 7.50 17.70
C LYS A 25 -1.58 7.87 19.00
N ASP A 26 -0.84 8.07 20.10
CA ASP A 26 -1.40 8.51 21.39
C ASP A 26 -2.59 7.65 21.87
N GLY A 27 -2.56 6.34 21.60
CA GLY A 27 -3.65 5.39 21.92
C GLY A 27 -4.87 5.46 21.00
N LYS A 28 -4.87 6.37 20.02
CA LYS A 28 -5.87 6.43 18.94
C LYS A 28 -5.41 5.60 17.75
N THR A 29 -6.37 5.18 16.94
CA THR A 29 -6.08 4.46 15.69
C THR A 29 -6.84 5.03 14.51
N GLY A 30 -6.26 4.91 13.33
CA GLY A 30 -6.89 5.20 12.05
C GLY A 30 -6.46 4.19 11.00
N LEU A 31 -7.37 3.85 10.08
CA LEU A 31 -7.14 2.96 8.97
C LEU A 31 -7.15 3.78 7.68
N PHE A 32 -6.11 3.60 6.88
CA PHE A 32 -5.87 4.33 5.65
C PHE A 32 -5.56 3.35 4.51
N THR A 33 -5.70 3.79 3.26
CA THR A 33 -5.19 3.03 2.11
C THR A 33 -3.69 3.27 1.93
N GLY A 34 -3.02 2.47 1.09
CA GLY A 34 -1.63 2.73 0.67
C GLY A 34 -1.41 4.08 -0.04
N GLU A 35 -2.48 4.75 -0.47
CA GLU A 35 -2.45 6.11 -1.04
C GLU A 35 -2.65 7.22 0.01
N GLY A 36 -2.90 6.85 1.28
CA GLY A 36 -3.17 7.79 2.35
C GLY A 36 -4.63 8.24 2.45
N ILE A 37 -5.58 7.52 1.83
CA ILE A 37 -7.01 7.82 1.95
C ILE A 37 -7.55 7.26 3.25
N HIS A 38 -8.17 8.11 4.07
CA HIS A 38 -8.79 7.70 5.33
C HIS A 38 -10.02 6.82 5.09
N LEU A 39 -10.08 5.70 5.79
CA LEU A 39 -11.19 4.76 5.76
C LEU A 39 -11.98 4.87 7.07
N GLU A 40 -11.33 4.64 8.20
CA GLU A 40 -11.99 4.52 9.51
C GLU A 40 -11.07 4.96 10.65
N GLY A 41 -11.66 5.31 11.80
CA GLY A 41 -10.94 5.60 13.04
C GLY A 41 -10.97 7.06 13.48
N GLU A 42 -10.23 7.34 14.56
CA GLU A 42 -10.17 8.67 15.18
C GLU A 42 -9.12 9.56 14.52
N ILE A 43 -8.03 8.97 14.04
CA ILE A 43 -6.97 9.66 13.32
C ILE A 43 -7.47 9.94 11.90
N ARG A 44 -7.60 11.22 11.55
CA ARG A 44 -8.04 11.68 10.22
C ARG A 44 -6.89 12.18 9.35
N GLU A 45 -5.70 12.27 9.93
CA GLU A 45 -4.54 12.89 9.32
C GLU A 45 -3.42 11.85 9.27
N ALA A 46 -2.89 11.63 8.08
CA ALA A 46 -1.81 10.69 7.81
C ALA A 46 -0.85 11.30 6.79
N ASP A 47 0.43 10.94 6.85
CA ASP A 47 1.37 11.32 5.81
C ASP A 47 1.20 10.39 4.58
N PRO A 48 0.76 10.91 3.42
CA PRO A 48 0.49 10.08 2.25
C PRO A 48 1.77 9.51 1.62
N GLN A 49 2.93 10.16 1.81
CA GLN A 49 4.21 9.65 1.30
C GLN A 49 4.68 8.44 2.10
N LEU A 50 4.54 8.47 3.42
CA LEU A 50 4.84 7.34 4.29
C LEU A 50 3.87 6.19 4.06
N CYS A 51 2.58 6.50 3.81
CA CYS A 51 1.61 5.49 3.39
C CYS A 51 2.07 4.79 2.11
N ASN A 52 2.43 5.57 1.09
CA ASN A 52 2.90 5.03 -0.17
C ASN A 52 4.18 4.20 0.01
N TRP A 53 5.12 4.67 0.82
CA TRP A 53 6.36 3.96 1.14
C TRP A 53 6.06 2.60 1.75
N ILE A 54 5.29 2.54 2.83
CA ILE A 54 5.02 1.29 3.56
C ILE A 54 4.26 0.29 2.69
N SER A 55 3.42 0.78 1.77
CA SER A 55 2.67 -0.06 0.84
C SER A 55 3.52 -0.57 -0.34
N ASN A 56 4.49 0.21 -0.83
CA ASN A 56 5.20 -0.08 -2.08
C ASN A 56 6.67 -0.51 -1.91
N VAL A 57 7.29 -0.24 -0.76
CA VAL A 57 8.67 -0.64 -0.52
C VAL A 57 8.67 -1.99 0.16
N PRO A 58 9.06 -3.07 -0.55
CA PRO A 58 9.20 -4.37 0.06
C PRO A 58 10.29 -4.33 1.13
N ASP A 59 10.15 -5.21 2.12
CA ASP A 59 11.06 -5.39 3.25
C ASP A 59 12.54 -5.31 2.79
N PRO A 60 13.45 -4.68 3.55
CA PRO A 60 14.85 -4.57 3.15
C PRO A 60 15.51 -5.92 2.81
N ASP A 61 15.05 -7.03 3.41
CA ASP A 61 15.53 -8.38 3.02
C ASP A 61 15.04 -8.78 1.62
N SER A 62 13.81 -8.39 1.28
CA SER A 62 13.22 -8.57 -0.05
C SER A 62 13.85 -7.67 -1.13
N GLN A 63 14.51 -6.57 -0.75
CA GLN A 63 15.23 -5.69 -1.69
C GLN A 63 16.50 -6.34 -2.26
N MET A 64 17.17 -7.20 -1.48
CA MET A 64 18.36 -7.92 -1.96
C MET A 64 17.99 -9.03 -2.96
N THR A 65 16.79 -9.61 -2.85
CA THR A 65 16.29 -10.61 -3.80
C THR A 65 15.65 -10.01 -5.06
N THR A 66 15.28 -8.72 -5.07
CA THR A 66 14.66 -8.07 -6.24
C THR A 66 15.59 -7.12 -7.01
N SER A 67 16.91 -7.37 -7.02
CA SER A 67 17.82 -6.62 -7.88
C SER A 67 17.72 -7.02 -9.37
N ARG A 68 16.53 -7.11 -10.00
CA ARG A 68 16.38 -7.32 -11.46
C ARG A 68 15.04 -6.80 -11.99
N ILE A 69 15.06 -5.58 -12.55
CA ILE A 69 14.29 -5.19 -13.75
C ILE A 69 12.76 -5.40 -13.63
N ALA A 70 12.04 -4.42 -13.09
CA ALA A 70 10.62 -4.27 -13.36
C ALA A 70 10.40 -2.87 -13.94
N GLY A 71 10.37 -2.83 -15.27
CA GLY A 71 9.94 -1.65 -16.01
C GLY A 71 8.54 -1.24 -15.56
N ARG A 72 8.35 0.05 -15.52
CA ARG A 72 7.07 0.71 -15.30
C ARG A 72 6.21 0.48 -16.55
N ASP A 73 5.41 -0.58 -16.58
CA ASP A 73 4.28 -0.70 -17.51
C ASP A 73 2.95 -0.82 -16.73
N ASP A 74 2.30 0.34 -16.58
CA ASP A 74 0.86 0.40 -16.32
C ASP A 74 0.17 0.36 -17.69
N SER A 75 -0.35 -0.79 -18.06
CA SER A 75 -1.27 -0.95 -19.19
C SER A 75 -2.22 -2.09 -18.90
N GLY A 76 -3.34 -1.77 -18.26
CA GLY A 76 -4.38 -2.75 -17.92
C GLY A 76 -5.81 -2.20 -17.98
N LYS A 77 -6.09 -1.23 -18.85
CA LYS A 77 -7.46 -0.75 -19.10
C LYS A 77 -8.25 -1.79 -19.90
N SER A 78 -9.20 -2.43 -19.23
CA SER A 78 -10.56 -2.83 -19.68
C SER A 78 -10.75 -3.28 -21.14
N ALA A 79 -11.23 -4.52 -21.35
CA ALA A 79 -12.56 -4.81 -21.92
C ALA A 79 -12.73 -6.32 -22.13
N GLY A 80 -13.91 -6.81 -21.78
CA GLY A 80 -14.27 -8.22 -21.84
C GLY A 80 -14.76 -8.72 -23.20
N ALA A 81 -14.96 -10.05 -23.23
CA ALA A 81 -15.87 -10.84 -24.06
C ALA A 81 -15.73 -10.75 -25.59
N HIS A 82 -15.39 -11.89 -26.21
CA HIS A 82 -16.40 -12.82 -26.73
C HIS A 82 -15.76 -14.14 -27.21
N ALA A 83 -16.61 -15.16 -27.17
CA ALA A 83 -16.29 -16.58 -27.20
C ALA A 83 -15.97 -17.14 -28.60
N SER A 84 -15.12 -18.16 -28.57
CA SER A 84 -15.21 -19.43 -29.30
C SER A 84 -15.34 -19.45 -30.84
N HIS A 85 -14.25 -19.94 -31.44
CA HIS A 85 -14.24 -20.89 -32.57
C HIS A 85 -15.54 -21.70 -32.71
N LEU A 86 -16.12 -21.75 -33.92
CA LEU A 86 -16.28 -23.00 -34.69
C LEU A 86 -16.77 -22.75 -36.13
N ASN A 87 -16.26 -23.61 -37.03
CA ASN A 87 -16.92 -24.22 -38.19
C ASN A 87 -16.56 -23.69 -39.59
N ALA A 88 -15.69 -24.41 -40.29
CA ALA A 88 -16.03 -25.37 -41.35
C ALA A 88 -14.76 -25.81 -42.11
#